data_AF-A0A1Z5JLQ0-F1
#
_entry.id   AF-A0A1Z5JLQ0-F1
#
_cell.length_a   1.000
_cell.length_b   1.000
_cell.length_c   1.000
_cell.angle_alpha   90.00
_cell.angle_beta   90.00
_cell.angle_gamma   90.00
#
_symmetry.space_group_name_H-M   'P 1'
#
loop_
_entity.id
_entity.type
_entity.pdbx_description
1 polymer ?
#
loop_
_entity_poly.entity_id
_entity_poly.type
_entity_poly.pdbx_seq_one_letter_code
_entity_poly.pdbx_strand_id
1 'polypeptide(L)'
;MRQTAKLLLYAPLTLLLIENVLVGFYWMGSIRVQEFPAPPSFRPPRRLTLAELTTSSNKDCQSPLLHIDNYQIFLPQTASSSKRIPHIIHQTSKSRCVTPRLAKAIQTWQTWSEWEYYFHDDEAVARLFQQSAQQFPLLSDLYPHCLVHGTVRADLWRYLILWEYGGVYADLDAVPASFTTDWLENNDAFFVIEQYHLLSQYFIAVTPRHPLMWYAIQVSLSNLWKLSDTGGVAAAVTTGPHALHQAFILFAKDGGLIIDPARPGEKPVKAGTYVGTQGRSVTAVGVAERQNEIIDRDVLGNFKKRDYDRMNMTFHQDDKKKLLGKACFAAIRESKFGK
;
A
#
# COMPACT_ATOMS: atom_id res chain seq x y z
N MET A 1 36.66 -47.35 29.11
CA MET A 1 36.72 -47.81 27.71
C MET A 1 35.74 -48.96 27.51
N ARG A 2 34.69 -48.78 26.71
CA ARG A 2 33.80 -49.86 26.21
C ARG A 2 33.25 -49.49 24.82
N GLN A 3 33.94 -49.97 23.78
CA GLN A 3 33.33 -50.43 22.52
C GLN A 3 33.15 -51.95 22.67
N THR A 4 32.36 -52.74 21.93
CA THR A 4 31.48 -52.62 20.74
C THR A 4 30.14 -53.33 21.07
N ALA A 5 29.13 -53.50 20.21
CA ALA A 5 28.44 -52.65 19.21
C ALA A 5 27.19 -53.45 18.76
N LYS A 6 26.21 -52.85 18.05
CA LYS A 6 25.24 -53.61 17.23
C LYS A 6 24.61 -52.77 16.10
N LEU A 7 24.22 -53.47 15.04
CA LEU A 7 23.95 -52.95 13.70
C LEU A 7 22.44 -52.86 13.39
N LEU A 8 22.11 -52.05 12.37
CA LEU A 8 20.78 -51.74 11.83
C LEU A 8 19.83 -52.92 11.58
N LEU A 9 18.53 -52.61 11.53
CA LEU A 9 17.58 -53.14 10.53
C LEU A 9 16.41 -52.15 10.30
N TYR A 10 15.74 -52.24 9.14
CA TYR A 10 14.94 -51.18 8.50
C TYR A 10 13.42 -51.42 8.50
N ALA A 11 12.65 -50.32 8.57
CA ALA A 11 11.33 -50.08 7.94
C ALA A 11 10.10 -50.92 8.45
N PRO A 12 8.83 -50.55 8.10
CA PRO A 12 8.36 -49.38 7.35
C PRO A 12 7.33 -48.49 8.09
N LEU A 13 6.84 -47.47 7.38
CA LEU A 13 6.00 -46.36 7.82
C LEU A 13 4.57 -46.47 7.23
N THR A 14 3.51 -46.51 8.06
CA THR A 14 2.13 -46.09 7.70
C THR A 14 1.19 -46.06 8.92
N LEU A 15 0.81 -44.87 9.43
CA LEU A 15 -0.49 -44.23 9.14
C LEU A 15 -0.67 -42.90 9.91
N LEU A 16 -1.51 -42.03 9.36
CA LEU A 16 -1.98 -40.72 9.81
C LEU A 16 -1.88 -40.37 11.32
N LEU A 17 -1.42 -39.14 11.58
CA LEU A 17 -2.26 -38.14 12.23
C LEU A 17 -1.98 -36.73 11.67
N ILE A 18 -2.96 -35.84 11.80
CA ILE A 18 -3.06 -34.55 11.11
C ILE A 18 -2.41 -33.44 11.99
N GLU A 19 -2.26 -32.25 11.41
CA GLU A 19 -1.73 -31.01 12.01
C GLU A 19 -0.20 -30.92 12.07
N ASN A 20 0.38 -30.19 11.11
CA ASN A 20 1.28 -29.06 11.33
C ASN A 20 1.67 -28.44 9.98
N VAL A 21 1.03 -27.33 9.59
CA VAL A 21 1.57 -26.48 8.53
C VAL A 21 2.78 -25.76 9.12
N LEU A 22 3.96 -26.28 8.82
CA LEU A 22 5.24 -25.67 9.16
C LEU A 22 5.32 -24.26 8.56
N VAL A 23 4.99 -23.26 9.37
CA VAL A 23 5.37 -21.87 9.12
C VAL A 23 6.89 -21.82 9.22
N GLY A 24 7.55 -21.90 8.07
CA GLY A 24 9.00 -21.97 7.97
C GLY A 24 9.65 -20.78 8.67
N PHE A 25 10.47 -21.07 9.68
CA PHE A 25 11.30 -20.10 10.38
C PHE A 25 12.21 -19.36 9.40
N TYR A 26 11.83 -18.14 9.03
CA TYR A 26 12.81 -17.15 8.58
C TYR A 26 13.33 -16.38 9.79
N TRP A 27 14.42 -16.90 10.34
CA TRP A 27 15.27 -16.16 11.27
C TRP A 27 15.92 -15.01 10.50
N MET A 28 15.21 -13.88 10.37
CA MET A 28 15.77 -12.65 9.84
C MET A 28 16.81 -12.13 10.83
N GLY A 29 18.08 -12.48 10.57
CA GLY A 29 19.22 -11.85 11.24
C GLY A 29 19.12 -10.32 11.13
N SER A 30 19.59 -9.62 12.16
CA SER A 30 19.42 -8.17 12.35
C SER A 30 19.50 -7.40 11.04
N ILE A 31 18.35 -6.95 10.54
CA ILE A 31 18.28 -6.04 9.40
C ILE A 31 18.99 -4.76 9.84
N ARG A 32 20.22 -4.54 9.34
CA ARG A 32 20.82 -3.21 9.39
C ARG A 32 19.87 -2.30 8.62
N VAL A 33 19.16 -1.46 9.38
CA VAL A 33 18.25 -0.46 8.86
C VAL A 33 19.03 0.37 7.83
N GLN A 34 18.66 0.22 6.56
CA GLN A 34 19.35 0.88 5.47
C GLN A 34 19.01 2.37 5.57
N GLU A 35 20.03 3.19 5.86
CA GLU A 35 19.84 4.64 5.95
C GLU A 35 19.49 5.19 4.56
N PHE A 36 18.30 5.77 4.45
CA PHE A 36 17.86 6.47 3.25
C PHE A 36 18.12 7.97 3.43
N PRO A 37 18.66 8.67 2.41
CA PRO A 37 18.82 10.11 2.49
C PRO A 37 17.46 10.82 2.55
N ALA A 38 17.43 11.95 3.25
CA ALA A 38 16.30 12.87 3.26
C ALA A 38 15.92 13.28 1.82
N PRO A 39 14.62 13.57 1.54
CA PRO A 39 14.18 13.92 0.20
C PRO A 39 14.91 15.15 -0.35
N PRO A 40 15.53 15.07 -1.55
CA PRO A 40 16.30 16.16 -2.11
C PRO A 40 15.42 17.30 -2.62
N SER A 41 15.93 18.54 -2.58
CA SER A 41 15.27 19.74 -3.08
C SER A 41 15.32 19.85 -4.61
N PHE A 42 14.66 18.93 -5.32
CA PHE A 42 14.48 19.01 -6.77
C PHE A 42 13.34 19.97 -7.15
N ARG A 43 13.52 20.76 -8.20
CA ARG A 43 12.40 21.34 -8.95
C ARG A 43 11.93 20.28 -9.96
N PRO A 44 10.72 19.70 -9.81
CA PRO A 44 10.20 18.77 -10.79
C PRO A 44 9.86 19.51 -12.10
N PRO A 45 9.79 18.82 -13.26
CA PRO A 45 9.11 19.35 -14.44
C PRO A 45 7.59 19.44 -14.19
N ARG A 46 6.80 19.82 -15.21
CA ARG A 46 5.36 20.11 -15.05
C ARG A 46 4.59 18.94 -14.40
N ARG A 47 4.24 19.10 -13.13
CA ARG A 47 3.28 18.28 -12.38
C ARG A 47 1.92 18.34 -13.07
N LEU A 48 1.38 17.19 -13.44
CA LEU A 48 0.03 17.04 -13.96
C LEU A 48 -0.99 17.41 -12.87
N THR A 49 -2.10 17.99 -13.26
CA THR A 49 -3.28 18.13 -12.40
C THR A 49 -3.95 16.76 -12.19
N LEU A 50 -4.77 16.62 -11.15
CA LEU A 50 -5.53 15.38 -10.92
C LEU A 50 -6.53 15.10 -12.04
N ALA A 51 -7.09 16.13 -12.67
CA ALA A 51 -7.93 16.00 -13.87
C ALA A 51 -7.15 15.46 -15.07
N GLU A 52 -5.93 15.95 -15.33
CA GLU A 52 -5.06 15.43 -16.40
C GLU A 52 -4.60 13.98 -16.10
N LEU A 53 -4.26 13.66 -14.85
CA LEU A 53 -3.90 12.29 -14.44
C LEU A 53 -5.04 11.30 -14.66
N THR A 54 -6.28 11.69 -14.32
CA THR A 54 -7.47 10.82 -14.37
C THR A 54 -8.33 11.02 -15.62
N THR A 55 -7.78 11.65 -16.67
CA THR A 55 -8.43 11.70 -17.98
C THR A 55 -8.52 10.28 -18.54
N SER A 56 -9.74 9.82 -18.83
CA SER A 56 -9.99 8.46 -19.34
C SER A 56 -10.74 8.52 -20.66
N SER A 57 -10.31 7.68 -21.61
CA SER A 57 -10.77 7.72 -23.01
C SER A 57 -12.04 6.92 -23.25
N ASN A 58 -12.35 5.94 -22.38
CA ASN A 58 -13.45 5.02 -22.54
C ASN A 58 -14.38 5.05 -21.32
N LYS A 59 -15.66 5.36 -21.54
CA LYS A 59 -16.71 5.39 -20.50
C LYS A 59 -17.66 4.19 -20.56
N ASP A 60 -17.54 3.33 -21.57
CA ASP A 60 -18.49 2.26 -21.81
C ASP A 60 -18.18 1.04 -20.93
N CYS A 61 -19.07 0.80 -19.96
CA CYS A 61 -19.01 -0.38 -19.10
C CYS A 61 -20.00 -1.45 -19.56
N GLN A 62 -19.52 -2.69 -19.67
CA GLN A 62 -20.38 -3.84 -19.96
C GLN A 62 -21.31 -4.11 -18.77
N SER A 63 -22.62 -4.15 -19.01
CA SER A 63 -23.61 -4.50 -17.99
C SER A 63 -23.27 -5.86 -17.34
N PRO A 64 -23.30 -6.00 -16.01
CA PRO A 64 -23.89 -5.08 -15.02
C PRO A 64 -22.88 -4.13 -14.34
N LEU A 65 -21.70 -3.89 -14.93
CA LEU A 65 -20.71 -2.96 -14.36
C LEU A 65 -21.16 -1.50 -14.54
N LEU A 66 -20.82 -0.66 -13.57
CA LEU A 66 -21.15 0.77 -13.53
C LEU A 66 -19.88 1.61 -13.69
N HIS A 67 -19.95 2.68 -14.47
CA HIS A 67 -18.86 3.64 -14.64
C HIS A 67 -18.72 4.54 -13.41
N ILE A 68 -17.49 4.80 -12.97
CA ILE A 68 -17.17 5.72 -11.88
C ILE A 68 -16.47 6.97 -12.42
N ASP A 69 -17.23 8.07 -12.48
CA ASP A 69 -16.70 9.40 -12.80
C ASP A 69 -16.00 10.04 -11.60
N ASN A 70 -15.18 11.05 -11.89
CA ASN A 70 -14.63 11.94 -10.87
C ASN A 70 -15.72 12.91 -10.37
N TYR A 71 -15.59 13.39 -9.13
CA TYR A 71 -16.36 14.52 -8.62
C TYR A 71 -15.37 15.66 -8.31
N GLN A 72 -15.61 16.84 -8.86
CA GLN A 72 -14.77 18.02 -8.71
C GLN A 72 -15.62 19.17 -8.23
N ILE A 73 -15.08 20.01 -7.34
CA ILE A 73 -15.83 21.13 -6.79
C ILE A 73 -15.20 22.43 -7.26
N PHE A 74 -15.98 23.21 -8.00
CA PHE A 74 -15.60 24.54 -8.46
C PHE A 74 -15.74 25.58 -7.32
N LEU A 75 -14.97 25.39 -6.24
CA LEU A 75 -14.80 26.43 -5.23
C LEU A 75 -13.80 27.49 -5.71
N PRO A 76 -14.01 28.79 -5.41
CA PRO A 76 -12.98 29.79 -5.63
C PRO A 76 -11.75 29.45 -4.77
N GLN A 77 -10.58 29.33 -5.40
CA GLN A 77 -9.33 28.96 -4.73
C GLN A 77 -8.92 30.02 -3.70
N THR A 78 -9.37 29.87 -2.45
CA THR A 78 -8.73 30.50 -1.31
C THR A 78 -7.51 29.66 -0.94
N ALA A 79 -6.35 30.30 -0.86
CA ALA A 79 -5.10 29.62 -0.56
C ALA A 79 -5.07 29.18 0.93
N SER A 80 -5.60 27.99 1.20
CA SER A 80 -5.60 27.40 2.54
C SER A 80 -4.19 26.99 2.96
N SER A 81 -3.89 27.15 4.25
CA SER A 81 -2.56 27.03 4.83
C SER A 81 -1.89 25.67 4.58
N SER A 82 -0.55 25.66 4.42
CA SER A 82 0.29 24.51 4.07
C SER A 82 0.43 23.39 5.13
N LYS A 83 -0.56 23.23 6.02
CA LYS A 83 -0.56 22.28 7.15
C LYS A 83 -1.90 21.54 7.37
N ARG A 84 -2.74 21.41 6.34
CA ARG A 84 -4.00 20.64 6.42
C ARG A 84 -4.05 19.59 5.32
N ILE A 85 -4.59 18.41 5.66
CA ILE A 85 -4.84 17.33 4.69
C ILE A 85 -5.79 17.88 3.61
N PRO A 86 -5.41 17.87 2.32
CA PRO A 86 -6.26 18.33 1.24
C PRO A 86 -7.61 17.60 1.21
N HIS A 87 -8.69 18.31 0.89
CA HIS A 87 -10.02 17.74 0.76
C HIS A 87 -10.17 16.98 -0.58
N ILE A 88 -9.39 15.92 -0.74
CA ILE A 88 -9.25 15.14 -1.97
C ILE A 88 -9.26 13.67 -1.60
N ILE A 89 -10.12 12.87 -2.23
CA ILE A 89 -10.19 11.42 -2.09
C ILE A 89 -9.63 10.72 -3.34
N HIS A 90 -8.90 9.65 -3.10
CA HIS A 90 -8.23 8.83 -4.09
C HIS A 90 -8.61 7.36 -3.91
N GLN A 91 -9.21 6.77 -4.94
CA GLN A 91 -9.40 5.32 -5.05
C GLN A 91 -8.91 4.83 -6.42
N THR A 92 -8.48 3.57 -6.50
CA THR A 92 -7.94 2.98 -7.73
C THR A 92 -8.49 1.60 -8.01
N SER A 93 -8.63 1.28 -9.28
CA SER A 93 -9.07 0.00 -9.83
C SER A 93 -8.36 -0.22 -11.16
N LYS A 94 -8.40 -1.45 -11.68
CA LYS A 94 -7.93 -1.75 -13.04
C LYS A 94 -8.62 -0.90 -14.11
N SER A 95 -9.92 -0.66 -13.95
CA SER A 95 -10.72 0.21 -14.81
C SER A 95 -11.80 0.95 -14.02
N ARG A 96 -12.42 1.95 -14.65
CA ARG A 96 -13.53 2.73 -14.11
C ARG A 96 -14.86 1.96 -14.02
N CYS A 97 -14.90 0.71 -14.46
CA CYS A 97 -16.08 -0.14 -14.47
C CYS A 97 -16.11 -1.08 -13.27
N VAL A 98 -16.98 -0.81 -12.31
CA VAL A 98 -17.04 -1.52 -11.01
C VAL A 98 -18.36 -2.29 -10.84
N THR A 99 -18.41 -3.27 -9.94
CA THR A 99 -19.69 -3.94 -9.63
C THR A 99 -20.64 -2.98 -8.89
N PRO A 100 -21.98 -3.17 -8.97
CA PRO A 100 -22.93 -2.32 -8.23
C PRO A 100 -22.72 -2.30 -6.70
N ARG A 101 -22.13 -3.37 -6.14
CA ARG A 101 -21.76 -3.44 -4.72
C ARG A 101 -20.59 -2.51 -4.39
N LEU A 102 -19.56 -2.52 -5.24
CA LEU A 102 -18.42 -1.60 -5.12
C LEU A 102 -18.79 -0.15 -5.43
N ALA A 103 -19.66 0.09 -6.42
CA ALA A 103 -20.21 1.42 -6.69
C ALA A 103 -20.90 2.01 -5.45
N LYS A 104 -21.66 1.19 -4.70
CA LYS A 104 -22.28 1.62 -3.43
C LYS A 104 -21.25 1.91 -2.33
N ALA A 105 -20.16 1.15 -2.25
CA ALA A 105 -19.07 1.42 -1.30
C ALA A 105 -18.37 2.75 -1.63
N ILE A 106 -17.96 2.91 -2.90
CA ILE A 106 -17.40 4.15 -3.48
C ILE A 106 -18.28 5.37 -3.21
N GLN A 107 -19.60 5.23 -3.37
CA GLN A 107 -20.55 6.33 -3.18
C GLN A 107 -20.47 6.94 -1.77
N THR A 108 -20.12 6.16 -0.73
CA THR A 108 -19.98 6.67 0.65
C THR A 108 -18.88 7.74 0.79
N TRP A 109 -17.85 7.66 -0.05
CA TRP A 109 -16.78 8.65 -0.14
C TRP A 109 -17.18 9.84 -1.03
N GLN A 110 -17.91 9.58 -2.12
CA GLN A 110 -18.40 10.62 -3.03
C GLN A 110 -19.48 11.53 -2.40
N THR A 111 -20.13 11.11 -1.31
CA THR A 111 -21.14 11.92 -0.60
C THR A 111 -20.56 13.01 0.31
N TRP A 112 -19.24 13.13 0.46
CA TRP A 112 -18.64 14.15 1.33
C TRP A 112 -18.66 15.52 0.65
N SER A 113 -19.51 16.41 1.16
CA SER A 113 -19.54 17.82 0.74
C SER A 113 -18.20 18.49 0.96
N GLU A 114 -17.79 19.37 0.04
CA GLU A 114 -16.50 20.08 0.07
C GLU A 114 -15.25 19.21 -0.18
N TRP A 115 -15.42 17.94 -0.57
CA TRP A 115 -14.33 17.05 -0.99
C TRP A 115 -14.37 16.72 -2.49
N GLU A 116 -13.20 16.81 -3.14
CA GLU A 116 -13.03 16.28 -4.50
C GLU A 116 -12.78 14.77 -4.47
N TYR A 117 -13.23 14.06 -5.49
CA TYR A 117 -13.07 12.62 -5.64
C TYR A 117 -12.45 12.29 -7.00
N TYR A 118 -11.31 11.60 -6.97
CA TYR A 118 -10.59 11.18 -8.17
C TYR A 118 -10.43 9.67 -8.20
N PHE A 119 -10.95 9.05 -9.27
CA PHE A 119 -10.83 7.63 -9.53
C PHE A 119 -9.71 7.37 -10.54
N HIS A 120 -8.82 6.45 -10.19
CA HIS A 120 -7.61 6.17 -10.98
C HIS A 120 -7.68 4.75 -11.56
N ASP A 121 -7.88 4.66 -12.88
CA ASP A 121 -7.74 3.43 -13.67
C ASP A 121 -6.25 3.08 -13.90
N ASP A 122 -5.97 1.91 -14.49
CA ASP A 122 -4.60 1.49 -14.81
C ASP A 122 -3.82 2.52 -15.66
N GLU A 123 -4.52 3.30 -16.52
CA GLU A 123 -3.87 4.38 -17.27
C GLU A 123 -3.47 5.56 -16.38
N ALA A 124 -4.35 5.99 -15.45
CA ALA A 124 -4.05 7.04 -14.49
C ALA A 124 -2.92 6.64 -13.54
N VAL A 125 -2.90 5.37 -13.10
CA VAL A 125 -1.79 4.77 -12.37
C VAL A 125 -0.51 4.85 -13.19
N ALA A 126 -0.50 4.40 -14.45
CA ALA A 126 0.68 4.44 -15.30
C ALA A 126 1.21 5.86 -15.54
N ARG A 127 0.33 6.85 -15.75
CA ARG A 127 0.69 8.27 -15.89
C ARG A 127 1.37 8.81 -14.63
N LEU A 128 0.86 8.47 -13.44
CA LEU A 128 1.51 8.85 -12.19
C LEU A 128 2.88 8.21 -12.03
N PHE A 129 3.04 6.91 -12.34
CA PHE A 129 4.35 6.25 -12.27
C PHE A 129 5.37 6.92 -13.22
N GLN A 130 4.96 7.28 -14.44
CA GLN A 130 5.82 7.99 -15.39
C GLN A 130 6.26 9.36 -14.86
N GLN A 131 5.36 10.13 -14.23
CA GLN A 131 5.69 11.40 -13.57
C GLN A 131 6.64 11.16 -12.39
N SER A 132 6.30 10.23 -11.49
CA SER A 132 7.07 9.93 -10.29
C SER A 132 8.47 9.41 -10.58
N ALA A 133 8.70 8.72 -11.69
CA ALA A 133 10.00 8.19 -12.10
C ALA A 133 11.10 9.26 -12.23
N GLN A 134 10.73 10.53 -12.43
CA GLN A 134 11.67 11.65 -12.47
C GLN A 134 12.24 11.99 -11.07
N GLN A 135 11.44 11.79 -10.02
CA GLN A 135 11.85 11.97 -8.63
C GLN A 135 12.40 10.68 -8.00
N PHE A 136 11.95 9.53 -8.51
CA PHE A 136 12.35 8.20 -8.07
C PHE A 136 12.91 7.39 -9.26
N PRO A 137 14.17 7.62 -9.71
CA PRO A 137 14.70 7.02 -10.94
C PRO A 137 14.63 5.50 -11.00
N LEU A 138 14.74 4.83 -9.84
CA LEU A 138 14.62 3.38 -9.71
C LEU A 138 13.23 2.85 -10.11
N LEU A 139 12.19 3.69 -10.08
CA LEU A 139 10.83 3.35 -10.49
C LEU A 139 10.75 3.03 -11.99
N SER A 140 11.53 3.70 -12.83
CA SER A 140 11.63 3.43 -14.28
C SER A 140 12.03 1.98 -14.57
N ASP A 141 12.91 1.42 -13.73
CA ASP A 141 13.45 0.08 -13.89
C ASP A 141 12.54 -0.96 -13.22
N LEU A 142 12.02 -0.64 -12.02
CA LEU A 142 11.17 -1.57 -11.27
C LEU A 142 9.78 -1.74 -11.88
N TYR A 143 9.18 -0.68 -12.44
CA TYR A 143 7.81 -0.72 -12.95
C TYR A 143 7.56 -1.76 -14.06
N PRO A 144 8.33 -1.79 -15.17
CA PRO A 144 8.12 -2.77 -16.24
C PRO A 144 8.58 -4.20 -15.89
N HIS A 145 9.41 -4.39 -14.86
CA HIS A 145 10.11 -5.67 -14.63
C HIS A 145 9.74 -6.37 -13.31
N CYS A 146 9.37 -5.62 -12.27
CA CYS A 146 9.23 -6.14 -10.90
C CYS A 146 7.85 -5.85 -10.28
N LEU A 147 7.13 -4.84 -10.75
CA LEU A 147 5.71 -4.62 -10.42
C LEU A 147 4.79 -5.45 -11.33
N VAL A 148 4.84 -6.77 -11.20
CA VAL A 148 4.04 -7.71 -12.01
C VAL A 148 2.56 -7.71 -11.60
N HIS A 149 2.28 -7.71 -10.30
CA HIS A 149 0.93 -7.89 -9.74
C HIS A 149 0.19 -6.58 -9.50
N GLY A 150 -1.12 -6.57 -9.75
CA GLY A 150 -1.98 -5.40 -9.51
C GLY A 150 -1.96 -4.92 -8.06
N THR A 151 -2.00 -5.84 -7.10
CA THR A 151 -1.89 -5.54 -5.66
C THR A 151 -0.61 -4.75 -5.34
N VAL A 152 0.54 -5.20 -5.85
CA VAL A 152 1.85 -4.56 -5.62
C VAL A 152 1.94 -3.18 -6.28
N ARG A 153 1.28 -2.99 -7.43
CA ARG A 153 1.14 -1.67 -8.08
C ARG A 153 0.31 -0.73 -7.23
N ALA A 154 -0.86 -1.16 -6.76
CA ALA A 154 -1.75 -0.36 -5.91
C ALA A 154 -1.07 0.05 -4.59
N ASP A 155 -0.32 -0.87 -3.96
CA ASP A 155 0.46 -0.60 -2.75
C ASP A 155 1.47 0.54 -2.92
N LEU A 156 2.23 0.55 -4.02
CA LEU A 156 3.20 1.62 -4.28
C LEU A 156 2.52 2.89 -4.78
N TRP A 157 1.47 2.75 -5.60
CA TRP A 157 0.69 3.85 -6.14
C TRP A 157 0.10 4.74 -5.05
N ARG A 158 -0.51 4.15 -4.00
CA ARG A 158 -1.12 4.93 -2.90
C ARG A 158 -0.09 5.80 -2.18
N TYR A 159 1.16 5.37 -2.03
CA TYR A 159 2.21 6.23 -1.46
C TYR A 159 2.62 7.34 -2.43
N LEU A 160 2.70 7.06 -3.73
CA LEU A 160 3.07 8.05 -4.76
C LEU A 160 2.02 9.16 -4.90
N ILE A 161 0.73 8.82 -4.96
CA ILE A 161 -0.34 9.82 -5.10
C ILE A 161 -0.43 10.71 -3.85
N LEU A 162 -0.32 10.12 -2.66
CA LEU A 162 -0.35 10.84 -1.39
C LEU A 162 0.92 11.67 -1.14
N TRP A 163 2.10 11.19 -1.57
CA TRP A 163 3.33 11.98 -1.55
C TRP A 163 3.22 13.24 -2.42
N GLU A 164 2.64 13.11 -3.62
CA GLU A 164 2.58 14.19 -4.60
C GLU A 164 1.39 15.15 -4.39
N TYR A 165 0.20 14.65 -4.03
CA TYR A 165 -1.05 15.41 -3.93
C TYR A 165 -1.63 15.50 -2.52
N GLY A 166 -1.17 14.68 -1.57
CA GLY A 166 -1.81 14.53 -0.26
C GLY A 166 -3.23 13.97 -0.39
N GLY A 167 -4.05 14.27 0.60
CA GLY A 167 -5.46 13.88 0.65
C GLY A 167 -5.68 12.55 1.36
N VAL A 168 -6.77 11.89 1.01
CA VAL A 168 -7.24 10.61 1.56
C VAL A 168 -7.14 9.53 0.50
N TYR A 169 -6.51 8.41 0.84
CA TYR A 169 -6.61 7.16 0.12
C TYR A 169 -7.52 6.18 0.88
N ALA A 170 -8.34 5.42 0.14
CA ALA A 170 -9.06 4.27 0.67
C ALA A 170 -9.08 3.11 -0.34
N ASP A 171 -8.97 1.87 0.13
CA ASP A 171 -9.26 0.66 -0.65
C ASP A 171 -10.72 0.73 -1.19
N LEU A 172 -11.00 0.09 -2.33
CA LEU A 172 -12.32 0.15 -3.01
C LEU A 172 -13.48 -0.33 -2.12
N ASP A 173 -13.19 -1.25 -1.22
CA ASP A 173 -14.14 -1.86 -0.29
C ASP A 173 -13.93 -1.46 1.18
N ALA A 174 -13.10 -0.43 1.41
CA ALA A 174 -13.12 0.31 2.66
C ALA A 174 -14.21 1.39 2.61
N VAL A 175 -14.97 1.57 3.70
CA VAL A 175 -15.97 2.65 3.84
C VAL A 175 -15.87 3.32 5.22
N PRO A 176 -16.29 4.59 5.36
CA PRO A 176 -16.39 5.24 6.66
C PRO A 176 -17.41 4.50 7.55
N ALA A 177 -17.02 4.19 8.79
CA ALA A 177 -17.92 3.63 9.81
C ALA A 177 -18.28 4.73 10.83
N SER A 178 -17.53 4.88 11.93
CA SER A 178 -17.68 6.02 12.86
C SER A 178 -16.90 7.28 12.43
N PHE A 179 -16.14 7.22 11.34
CA PHE A 179 -15.29 8.31 10.88
C PHE A 179 -16.08 9.47 10.28
N THR A 180 -15.71 10.71 10.66
CA THR A 180 -16.15 11.94 9.99
C THR A 180 -14.96 12.77 9.53
N THR A 181 -15.17 13.67 8.57
CA THR A 181 -14.13 14.57 8.02
C THR A 181 -13.39 15.37 9.07
N ASP A 182 -14.08 15.72 10.16
CA ASP A 182 -13.59 16.54 11.28
C ASP A 182 -12.37 15.89 11.97
N TRP A 183 -12.23 14.56 11.89
CA TRP A 183 -11.07 13.83 12.42
C TRP A 183 -9.76 14.19 11.70
N LEU A 184 -9.82 14.77 10.51
CA LEU A 184 -8.66 15.20 9.73
C LEU A 184 -8.25 16.65 10.03
N GLU A 185 -9.06 17.40 10.79
CA GLU A 185 -8.72 18.77 11.15
C GLU A 185 -7.42 18.85 11.94
N ASN A 186 -6.53 19.75 11.51
CA ASN A 186 -5.24 20.03 12.13
C ASN A 186 -4.26 18.83 12.18
N ASN A 187 -4.58 17.70 11.51
CA ASN A 187 -3.67 16.59 11.34
C ASN A 187 -2.75 16.80 10.13
N ASP A 188 -1.50 16.35 10.26
CA ASP A 188 -0.49 16.35 9.20
C ASP A 188 -0.45 14.99 8.48
N ALA A 189 -0.62 13.91 9.25
CA ALA A 189 -0.94 12.58 8.79
C ALA A 189 -1.87 11.88 9.80
N PHE A 190 -2.80 11.07 9.31
CA PHE A 190 -3.82 10.38 10.10
C PHE A 190 -4.01 8.94 9.59
N PHE A 191 -4.05 8.00 10.52
CA PHE A 191 -4.16 6.55 10.28
C PHE A 191 -5.05 5.88 11.33
N VAL A 192 -5.71 4.78 10.93
CA VAL A 192 -6.34 3.84 11.87
C VAL A 192 -5.32 2.76 12.24
N ILE A 193 -5.42 2.18 13.43
CA ILE A 193 -4.59 1.03 13.83
C ILE A 193 -5.25 -0.26 13.36
N GLU A 194 -4.58 -0.98 12.46
CA GLU A 194 -5.09 -2.22 11.87
C GLU A 194 -4.53 -3.49 12.54
N GLN A 195 -4.80 -4.65 11.96
CA GLN A 195 -4.27 -5.94 12.40
C GLN A 195 -2.76 -5.89 12.67
N TYR A 196 -2.32 -6.69 13.65
CA TYR A 196 -0.94 -6.69 14.17
C TYR A 196 -0.50 -5.35 14.80
N HIS A 197 -1.44 -4.45 15.11
CA HIS A 197 -1.19 -3.12 15.70
C HIS A 197 -0.20 -2.31 14.86
N LEU A 198 -0.49 -2.23 13.56
CA LEU A 198 0.23 -1.43 12.56
C LEU A 198 -0.60 -0.21 12.13
N LEU A 199 0.03 0.77 11.48
CA LEU A 199 -0.71 1.81 10.77
C LEU A 199 -1.48 1.20 9.58
N SER A 200 -2.73 1.62 9.40
CA SER A 200 -3.60 1.19 8.30
C SER A 200 -2.98 1.51 6.94
N GLN A 201 -2.90 0.51 6.06
CA GLN A 201 -2.50 0.76 4.67
C GLN A 201 -3.72 0.90 3.73
N TYR A 202 -4.85 0.28 4.09
CA TYR A 202 -6.12 0.33 3.35
C TYR A 202 -6.84 1.68 3.46
N PHE A 203 -6.43 2.52 4.40
CA PHE A 203 -6.90 3.88 4.59
C PHE A 203 -5.73 4.74 5.09
N ILE A 204 -5.46 5.85 4.42
CA ILE A 204 -4.35 6.76 4.74
C ILE A 204 -4.79 8.18 4.43
N ALA A 205 -4.63 9.12 5.36
CA ALA A 205 -4.88 10.53 5.12
C ALA A 205 -3.63 11.36 5.45
N VAL A 206 -3.07 12.12 4.50
CA VAL A 206 -1.82 12.88 4.70
C VAL A 206 -1.81 14.22 3.96
N THR A 207 -1.05 15.19 4.48
CA THR A 207 -0.70 16.37 3.71
C THR A 207 0.32 16.02 2.60
N PRO A 208 0.43 16.84 1.54
CA PRO A 208 1.43 16.60 0.49
C PRO A 208 2.85 16.62 1.05
N ARG A 209 3.76 15.85 0.42
CA ARG A 209 5.18 15.75 0.79
C ARG A 209 5.44 15.26 2.23
N HIS A 210 4.51 14.54 2.85
CA HIS A 210 4.72 13.98 4.19
C HIS A 210 5.89 12.97 4.20
N PRO A 211 6.92 13.11 5.07
CA PRO A 211 8.11 12.24 5.05
C PRO A 211 7.84 10.75 5.20
N LEU A 212 6.78 10.35 5.92
CA LEU A 212 6.36 8.93 5.98
C LEU A 212 6.07 8.34 4.59
N MET A 213 5.47 9.10 3.67
CA MET A 213 5.23 8.61 2.30
C MET A 213 6.54 8.47 1.52
N TRP A 214 7.50 9.39 1.70
CA TRP A 214 8.86 9.23 1.16
C TRP A 214 9.51 7.93 1.63
N TYR A 215 9.50 7.67 2.94
CA TYR A 215 10.03 6.42 3.49
C TYR A 215 9.28 5.18 2.97
N ALA A 216 7.95 5.23 2.87
CA ALA A 216 7.15 4.11 2.35
C ALA A 216 7.51 3.78 0.90
N ILE A 217 7.74 4.80 0.06
CA ILE A 217 8.25 4.64 -1.31
C ILE A 217 9.66 4.05 -1.29
N GLN A 218 10.61 4.63 -0.54
CA GLN A 218 12.00 4.16 -0.52
C GLN A 218 12.15 2.72 -0.01
N VAL A 219 11.43 2.35 1.06
CA VAL A 219 11.37 0.98 1.57
C VAL A 219 10.77 0.04 0.52
N SER A 220 9.66 0.42 -0.11
CA SER A 220 9.01 -0.39 -1.16
C SER A 220 9.93 -0.64 -2.35
N LEU A 221 10.61 0.39 -2.87
CA LEU A 221 11.56 0.26 -3.98
C LEU A 221 12.76 -0.61 -3.60
N SER A 222 13.28 -0.45 -2.37
CA SER A 222 14.39 -1.25 -1.84
C SER A 222 14.01 -2.73 -1.68
N ASN A 223 12.79 -3.01 -1.22
CA ASN A 223 12.26 -4.37 -1.08
C ASN A 223 11.99 -5.01 -2.44
N LEU A 224 11.41 -4.28 -3.40
CA LEU A 224 11.21 -4.73 -4.78
C LEU A 224 12.54 -5.10 -5.46
N TRP A 225 13.57 -4.26 -5.32
CA TRP A 225 14.91 -4.51 -5.86
C TRP A 225 15.54 -5.81 -5.32
N LYS A 226 15.27 -6.14 -4.05
CA LYS A 226 15.77 -7.34 -3.36
C LYS A 226 14.97 -8.61 -3.67
N LEU A 227 13.91 -8.56 -4.48
CA LEU A 227 13.11 -9.74 -4.83
C LEU A 227 13.91 -10.79 -5.61
N SER A 228 13.97 -12.01 -5.07
CA SER A 228 14.52 -13.20 -5.73
C SER A 228 13.57 -13.81 -6.78
N ASP A 229 12.27 -13.53 -6.70
CA ASP A 229 11.26 -13.92 -7.69
C ASP A 229 10.22 -12.78 -7.82
N THR A 230 10.03 -12.25 -9.03
CA THR A 230 9.04 -11.18 -9.32
C THR A 230 7.60 -11.69 -9.45
N GLY A 231 7.40 -13.00 -9.53
CA GLY A 231 6.10 -13.66 -9.45
C GLY A 231 5.74 -14.08 -8.03
N GLY A 232 6.70 -14.58 -7.26
CA GLY A 232 6.53 -15.03 -5.86
C GLY A 232 6.50 -13.90 -4.81
N VAL A 233 5.74 -12.83 -5.02
CA VAL A 233 5.83 -11.62 -4.19
C VAL A 233 4.93 -11.68 -2.94
N ALA A 234 5.55 -11.59 -1.77
CA ALA A 234 4.85 -11.38 -0.49
C ALA A 234 4.43 -9.91 -0.33
N ALA A 235 3.43 -9.46 -1.10
CA ALA A 235 3.00 -8.06 -1.21
C ALA A 235 2.94 -7.32 0.15
N ALA A 236 2.31 -7.92 1.16
CA ALA A 236 2.18 -7.37 2.52
C ALA A 236 3.51 -6.99 3.21
N VAL A 237 4.62 -7.62 2.80
CA VAL A 237 5.99 -7.38 3.28
C VAL A 237 6.78 -6.50 2.32
N THR A 238 6.61 -6.70 1.01
CA THR A 238 7.37 -5.96 -0.01
C THR A 238 6.95 -4.50 -0.11
N THR A 239 5.63 -4.26 -0.20
CA THR A 239 5.02 -2.95 -0.48
C THR A 239 3.85 -2.61 0.45
N GLY A 240 3.29 -3.62 1.12
CA GLY A 240 2.09 -3.53 1.94
C GLY A 240 2.28 -2.97 3.36
N PRO A 241 1.42 -3.33 4.34
CA PRO A 241 1.43 -2.72 5.68
C PRO A 241 2.73 -2.93 6.47
N HIS A 242 3.49 -4.00 6.23
CA HIS A 242 4.77 -4.17 6.92
C HIS A 242 5.88 -3.28 6.30
N ALA A 243 5.79 -2.95 5.01
CA ALA A 243 6.68 -1.96 4.39
C ALA A 243 6.35 -0.55 4.89
N LEU A 244 5.06 -0.22 5.05
CA LEU A 244 4.61 1.00 5.73
C LEU A 244 5.10 1.06 7.19
N HIS A 245 5.04 -0.05 7.93
CA HIS A 245 5.54 -0.11 9.31
C HIS A 245 7.07 0.10 9.38
N GLN A 246 7.85 -0.51 8.49
CA GLN A 246 9.29 -0.25 8.38
C GLN A 246 9.59 1.24 8.10
N ALA A 247 8.80 1.86 7.20
CA ALA A 247 8.88 3.29 6.91
C ALA A 247 8.48 4.17 8.11
N PHE A 248 7.52 3.72 8.92
CA PHE A 248 7.09 4.42 10.13
C PHE A 248 8.15 4.36 11.24
N ILE A 249 8.82 3.22 11.43
CA ILE A 249 9.97 3.11 12.36
C ILE A 249 11.09 4.07 11.94
N LEU A 250 11.42 4.15 10.64
CA LEU A 250 12.41 5.10 10.11
C LEU A 250 12.01 6.56 10.41
N PHE A 251 10.78 6.93 10.07
CA PHE A 251 10.21 8.26 10.31
C PHE A 251 10.24 8.66 11.79
N ALA A 252 9.83 7.75 12.69
CA ALA A 252 9.82 7.99 14.13
C ALA A 252 11.25 8.12 14.70
N LYS A 253 12.19 7.29 14.22
CA LYS A 253 13.60 7.31 14.64
C LYS A 253 14.26 8.67 14.39
N ASP A 254 13.96 9.31 13.25
CA ASP A 254 14.45 10.67 12.95
C ASP A 254 13.92 11.73 13.93
N GLY A 255 12.73 11.51 14.51
CA GLY A 255 12.16 12.33 15.59
C GLY A 255 12.71 12.00 16.99
N GLY A 256 13.66 11.06 17.09
CA GLY A 256 14.20 10.57 18.37
C GLY A 256 13.36 9.49 19.05
N LEU A 257 12.28 9.01 18.42
CA LEU A 257 11.41 7.97 18.97
C LEU A 257 11.78 6.59 18.43
N ILE A 258 12.10 5.66 19.31
CA ILE A 258 12.34 4.26 18.97
C ILE A 258 11.01 3.50 19.02
N ILE A 259 10.65 2.87 17.90
CA ILE A 259 9.51 1.95 17.80
C ILE A 259 10.06 0.56 17.51
N ASP A 260 9.65 -0.43 18.31
CA ASP A 260 10.08 -1.82 18.13
C ASP A 260 9.56 -2.40 16.80
N PRO A 261 10.38 -3.18 16.07
CA PRO A 261 9.92 -3.90 14.88
C PRO A 261 8.76 -4.86 15.22
N ALA A 262 7.75 -4.95 14.34
CA ALA A 262 6.61 -5.85 14.58
C ALA A 262 7.06 -7.32 14.74
N ARG A 263 6.67 -7.95 15.84
CA ARG A 263 6.87 -9.39 16.11
C ARG A 263 5.56 -10.06 16.55
N PRO A 264 5.43 -11.39 16.41
CA PRO A 264 4.25 -12.11 16.90
C PRO A 264 3.98 -11.85 18.39
N GLY A 265 2.76 -11.37 18.71
CA GLY A 265 2.34 -11.05 20.08
C GLY A 265 2.69 -9.65 20.57
N GLU A 266 3.54 -8.90 19.86
CA GLU A 266 3.86 -7.50 20.20
C GLU A 266 2.79 -6.54 19.63
N LYS A 267 2.68 -5.34 20.23
CA LYS A 267 1.76 -4.27 19.81
C LYS A 267 2.56 -3.00 19.47
N PRO A 268 3.21 -2.93 18.29
CA PRO A 268 4.25 -1.92 18.03
C PRO A 268 3.69 -0.50 17.84
N VAL A 269 2.44 -0.33 17.41
CA VAL A 269 1.78 0.99 17.33
C VAL A 269 0.59 1.05 18.28
N LYS A 270 0.46 2.15 19.03
CA LYS A 270 -0.67 2.49 19.91
C LYS A 270 -1.33 3.79 19.46
N ALA A 271 -2.56 4.05 19.89
CA ALA A 271 -3.22 5.31 19.58
C ALA A 271 -2.45 6.49 20.20
N GLY A 272 -2.30 7.58 19.45
CA GLY A 272 -1.51 8.76 19.83
C GLY A 272 -0.89 9.49 18.64
N THR A 273 -0.17 10.57 18.92
CA THR A 273 0.54 11.36 17.90
C THR A 273 2.05 11.17 18.03
N TYR A 274 2.68 10.90 16.88
CA TYR A 274 4.08 10.54 16.73
C TYR A 274 4.78 11.62 15.91
N VAL A 275 5.72 12.34 16.51
CA VAL A 275 6.55 13.33 15.81
C VAL A 275 7.79 12.62 15.27
N GLY A 276 8.08 12.83 13.98
CA GLY A 276 9.18 12.20 13.28
C GLY A 276 10.05 13.19 12.51
N THR A 277 10.61 12.72 11.39
CA THR A 277 11.41 13.48 10.43
C THR A 277 10.85 14.88 10.17
N GLN A 278 11.72 15.91 10.23
CA GLN A 278 11.37 17.32 10.01
C GLN A 278 10.32 17.90 10.99
N GLY A 279 10.06 17.25 12.13
CA GLY A 279 9.03 17.67 13.09
C GLY A 279 7.60 17.50 12.57
N ARG A 280 7.43 16.72 11.50
CA ARG A 280 6.13 16.33 10.93
C ARG A 280 5.47 15.28 11.82
N SER A 281 4.15 15.14 11.78
CA SER A 281 3.41 14.33 12.76
C SER A 281 2.43 13.32 12.15
N VAL A 282 2.43 12.12 12.73
CA VAL A 282 1.51 11.02 12.41
C VAL A 282 0.59 10.80 13.61
N THR A 283 -0.71 10.98 13.42
CA THR A 283 -1.74 10.63 14.39
C THR A 283 -2.31 9.25 14.05
N ALA A 284 -2.25 8.32 15.01
CA ALA A 284 -2.82 6.98 14.91
C ALA A 284 -4.00 6.85 15.88
N VAL A 285 -5.12 6.29 15.43
CA VAL A 285 -6.35 6.13 16.24
C VAL A 285 -6.91 4.71 16.22
N GLY A 286 -7.77 4.39 17.18
CA GLY A 286 -8.38 3.07 17.31
C GLY A 286 -7.45 2.03 17.95
N VAL A 287 -7.83 0.76 17.81
CA VAL A 287 -7.05 -0.41 18.28
C VAL A 287 -7.31 -1.58 17.32
N ALA A 288 -6.31 -2.45 17.12
CA ALA A 288 -6.42 -3.55 16.15
C ALA A 288 -7.61 -4.49 16.42
N GLU A 289 -7.99 -4.68 17.68
CA GLU A 289 -9.13 -5.51 18.10
C GLU A 289 -10.49 -4.92 17.66
N ARG A 290 -10.54 -3.64 17.29
CA ARG A 290 -11.72 -2.92 16.77
C ARG A 290 -11.40 -2.21 15.44
N GLN A 291 -10.55 -2.80 14.60
CA GLN A 291 -10.09 -2.22 13.33
C GLN A 291 -11.20 -1.68 12.40
N ASN A 292 -12.42 -2.23 12.44
CA ASN A 292 -13.55 -1.81 11.59
C ASN A 292 -14.47 -0.75 12.24
N GLU A 293 -14.18 -0.28 13.46
CA GLU A 293 -15.02 0.68 14.19
C GLU A 293 -15.00 2.07 13.54
N ILE A 294 -13.82 2.51 13.07
CA ILE A 294 -13.60 3.85 12.50
C ILE A 294 -13.80 3.81 10.97
N ILE A 295 -13.11 2.91 10.28
CA ILE A 295 -13.25 2.62 8.85
C ILE A 295 -13.47 1.11 8.72
N ASP A 296 -14.62 0.68 8.19
CA ASP A 296 -14.82 -0.74 7.86
C ASP A 296 -13.98 -1.06 6.61
N ARG A 297 -13.10 -2.06 6.71
CA ARG A 297 -12.05 -2.33 5.72
C ARG A 297 -12.44 -3.32 4.62
N ASP A 298 -13.57 -4.01 4.76
CA ASP A 298 -14.00 -5.04 3.80
C ASP A 298 -15.53 -5.23 3.83
N VAL A 299 -16.26 -4.31 3.18
CA VAL A 299 -17.72 -4.42 3.02
C VAL A 299 -18.16 -5.49 2.01
N LEU A 300 -17.23 -6.16 1.34
CA LEU A 300 -17.52 -7.21 0.36
C LEU A 300 -17.52 -8.59 1.00
N GLY A 301 -16.61 -8.84 1.95
CA GLY A 301 -16.38 -10.11 2.62
C GLY A 301 -16.35 -11.28 1.63
N ASN A 302 -17.28 -12.24 1.82
CA ASN A 302 -17.40 -13.44 0.98
C ASN A 302 -17.71 -13.14 -0.51
N PHE A 303 -18.13 -11.93 -0.87
CA PHE A 303 -18.35 -11.53 -2.27
C PHE A 303 -17.08 -10.99 -2.95
N LYS A 304 -16.04 -10.61 -2.19
CA LYS A 304 -14.86 -9.88 -2.68
C LYS A 304 -14.22 -10.50 -3.92
N LYS A 305 -13.89 -11.79 -3.85
CA LYS A 305 -13.30 -12.53 -4.99
C LYS A 305 -14.21 -12.50 -6.23
N ARG A 306 -15.50 -12.81 -6.07
CA ARG A 306 -16.47 -12.86 -7.18
C ARG A 306 -16.62 -11.50 -7.88
N ASP A 307 -16.65 -10.42 -7.10
CA ASP A 307 -16.80 -9.07 -7.65
C ASP A 307 -15.51 -8.56 -8.29
N TYR A 308 -14.34 -8.92 -7.75
CA TYR A 308 -13.03 -8.65 -8.38
C TYR A 308 -12.87 -9.42 -9.70
N ASP A 309 -13.22 -10.71 -9.72
CA ASP A 309 -13.19 -11.55 -10.93
C ASP A 309 -14.06 -10.94 -12.06
N ARG A 310 -15.25 -10.41 -11.71
CA ARG A 310 -16.15 -9.70 -12.64
C ARG A 310 -15.59 -8.39 -13.20
N MET A 311 -14.67 -7.76 -12.47
CA MET A 311 -13.94 -6.56 -12.89
C MET A 311 -12.61 -6.90 -13.57
N ASN A 312 -12.34 -8.18 -13.86
CA ASN A 312 -11.08 -8.68 -14.41
C ASN A 312 -9.86 -8.29 -13.53
N MET A 313 -10.07 -8.15 -12.22
CA MET A 313 -9.03 -7.92 -11.21
C MET A 313 -8.59 -9.24 -10.57
N THR A 314 -7.34 -9.32 -10.12
CA THR A 314 -6.88 -10.47 -9.34
C THR A 314 -7.14 -10.26 -7.84
N PHE A 315 -7.51 -11.34 -7.16
CA PHE A 315 -7.54 -11.34 -5.69
C PHE A 315 -6.13 -11.65 -5.17
N HIS A 316 -5.65 -10.88 -4.18
CA HIS A 316 -4.26 -10.91 -3.70
C HIS A 316 -3.71 -12.30 -3.27
N GLN A 317 -4.59 -13.25 -2.94
CA GLN A 317 -4.17 -14.63 -2.61
C GLN A 317 -3.82 -15.48 -3.84
N ASP A 318 -4.29 -15.11 -5.02
CA ASP A 318 -4.00 -15.78 -6.29
C ASP A 318 -2.75 -15.22 -6.98
N ASP A 319 -2.38 -13.96 -6.69
CA ASP A 319 -1.09 -13.35 -7.07
C ASP A 319 0.10 -14.19 -6.54
N LYS A 320 -0.03 -14.77 -5.34
CA LYS A 320 1.01 -15.60 -4.67
C LYS A 320 1.38 -16.91 -5.38
N LYS A 321 0.60 -17.35 -6.39
CA LYS A 321 0.66 -18.72 -6.92
C LYS A 321 1.46 -18.87 -8.22
N LYS A 322 2.01 -17.79 -8.78
CA LYS A 322 2.75 -17.80 -10.05
C LYS A 322 4.21 -17.43 -9.81
N LEU A 323 5.03 -18.41 -9.42
CA LEU A 323 6.49 -18.24 -9.43
C LEU A 323 6.96 -17.99 -10.88
N LEU A 324 7.80 -16.98 -11.08
CA LEU A 324 8.43 -16.70 -12.37
C LEU A 324 9.89 -17.15 -12.42
N GLY A 325 10.50 -17.50 -11.28
CA GLY A 325 11.88 -17.94 -11.19
C GLY A 325 12.91 -16.87 -11.58
N LYS A 326 12.49 -15.61 -11.68
CA LYS A 326 13.33 -14.47 -12.10
C LYS A 326 13.44 -13.44 -10.99
N ALA A 327 14.67 -13.20 -10.54
CA ALA A 327 14.98 -12.09 -9.64
C ALA A 327 14.77 -10.74 -10.32
N CYS A 328 14.32 -9.74 -9.56
CA CYS A 328 14.04 -8.40 -10.08
C CYS A 328 15.27 -7.77 -10.77
N PHE A 329 16.42 -7.82 -10.10
CA PHE A 329 17.69 -7.34 -10.66
C PHE A 329 18.10 -8.05 -11.96
N ALA A 330 17.83 -9.36 -12.07
CA ALA A 330 18.15 -10.13 -13.28
C ALA A 330 17.27 -9.70 -14.45
N ALA A 331 15.97 -9.48 -14.24
CA ALA A 331 15.05 -9.01 -15.27
C ALA A 331 15.43 -7.61 -15.80
N ILE A 332 15.83 -6.68 -14.90
CA ILE A 332 16.33 -5.36 -15.29
C ILE A 332 17.61 -5.47 -16.12
N ARG A 333 18.56 -6.31 -15.68
CA ARG A 333 19.84 -6.51 -16.39
C ARG A 333 19.62 -7.11 -17.79
N GLU A 334 18.82 -8.16 -17.91
CA GLU A 334 18.46 -8.78 -19.19
C GLU A 334 17.87 -7.73 -20.16
N SER A 335 16.97 -6.87 -19.68
CA SER A 335 16.31 -5.87 -20.52
C SER A 335 17.21 -4.69 -20.93
N LYS A 336 18.20 -4.31 -20.11
CA LYS A 336 19.07 -3.16 -20.38
C LYS A 336 20.30 -3.47 -21.20
N PHE A 337 20.88 -4.66 -21.04
CA PHE A 337 22.21 -4.98 -21.56
C PHE A 337 22.24 -6.16 -22.53
N GLY A 338 21.11 -6.84 -22.74
CA GLY A 338 21.12 -8.15 -23.39
C GLY A 338 21.74 -9.22 -22.49
N LYS A 339 22.08 -10.37 -23.07
CA LYS A 339 22.79 -11.46 -22.38
C LYS A 339 24.29 -11.25 -22.41
#